data_AF-A0A2V7P3S8-F1
#
_entry.id   AF-A0A2V7P3S8-F1
#
_cell.length_a   1.000
_cell.length_b   1.000
_cell.length_c   1.000
_cell.angle_alpha   90.00
_cell.angle_beta   90.00
_cell.angle_gamma   90.00
#
_symmetry.space_group_name_H-M   'P 1'
#
loop_
_entity.id
_entity.type
_entity.pdbx_description
1 polymer ?
#
loop_
_entity_poly.entity_id
_entity_poly.type
_entity_poly.pdbx_seq_one_letter_code
_entity_poly.pdbx_strand_id
1 'polypeptide(L)'
;MTCAEFLTDFRDGLITAPREVRRFTRHLTQCRACQRYDAAVRRGVLALQAGDTLRPSADFRSRLERRLRREGLVTGPVLPARARVAAALLVAVAVALLALEGVRRHELAQAPTLPPVPFPKPVAQAGVPFVSFQDPRASVVFGNPNPYGTAFVQPATAGR
;
A
#
# COMPACT_ATOMS: atom_id res chain seq x y z
N MET A 1 44.73 23.84 -12.63
CA MET A 1 44.20 23.86 -11.25
C MET A 1 44.83 22.71 -10.48
N THR A 2 45.45 23.01 -9.35
CA THR A 2 46.21 22.03 -8.55
C THR A 2 45.24 21.18 -7.74
N CYS A 3 45.59 19.91 -7.51
CA CYS A 3 44.72 18.96 -6.81
C CYS A 3 44.53 19.28 -5.31
N ALA A 4 45.39 20.14 -4.73
CA ALA A 4 45.48 20.37 -3.29
C ALA A 4 44.45 21.41 -2.78
N GLU A 5 44.36 22.57 -3.42
CA GLU A 5 43.50 23.68 -2.96
C GLU A 5 42.01 23.33 -3.03
N PHE A 6 41.60 22.59 -4.06
CA PHE A 6 40.19 22.29 -4.30
C PHE A 6 39.63 21.11 -3.46
N LEU A 7 40.49 20.33 -2.79
CA LEU A 7 40.06 19.14 -2.07
C LEU A 7 39.54 19.46 -0.67
N THR A 8 40.10 20.47 0.01
CA THR A 8 39.63 20.96 1.31
C THR A 8 38.22 21.52 1.20
N ASP A 9 37.99 22.42 0.24
CA ASP A 9 36.67 23.05 0.03
C ASP A 9 35.58 22.03 -0.34
N PHE A 10 35.96 21.00 -1.11
CA PHE A 10 35.06 19.90 -1.43
C PHE A 10 34.67 19.09 -0.19
N ARG A 11 35.60 18.86 0.75
CA ARG A 11 35.32 18.11 1.99
C ARG A 11 34.54 18.92 3.00
N ASP A 12 34.81 20.21 3.09
CA ASP A 12 34.13 21.13 4.00
C ASP A 12 32.70 21.45 3.53
N GLY A 13 32.31 20.95 2.36
CA GLY A 13 30.98 21.15 1.79
C GLY A 13 30.75 22.55 1.24
N LEU A 14 31.82 23.32 1.04
CA LEU A 14 31.76 24.67 0.47
C LEU A 14 31.42 24.62 -1.03
N ILE A 15 31.79 23.54 -1.70
CA ILE A 15 31.43 23.28 -3.10
C ILE A 15 29.99 22.73 -3.16
N THR A 16 29.03 23.63 -3.37
CA THR A 16 27.60 23.29 -3.42
C THR A 16 27.06 23.14 -4.84
N ALA A 17 27.77 23.66 -5.84
CA ALA A 17 27.32 23.61 -7.24
C ALA A 17 27.27 22.16 -7.76
N PRO A 18 26.13 21.64 -8.24
CA PRO A 18 25.99 20.23 -8.62
C PRO A 18 26.95 19.76 -9.71
N ARG A 19 27.36 20.66 -10.62
CA ARG A 19 28.34 20.37 -11.67
C ARG A 19 29.73 20.15 -11.10
N GLU A 20 30.12 20.98 -10.14
CA GLU A 20 31.41 20.91 -9.48
C GLU A 20 31.49 19.67 -8.61
N VAL A 21 30.46 19.39 -7.81
CA VAL A 21 30.37 18.15 -7.02
C VAL A 21 30.59 16.92 -7.90
N ARG A 22 29.89 16.81 -9.04
CA ARG A 22 30.06 15.68 -9.97
C ARG A 22 31.48 15.60 -10.55
N ARG A 23 32.07 16.75 -10.88
CA ARG A 23 33.44 16.82 -11.41
C ARG A 23 34.45 16.33 -10.37
N PHE A 24 34.29 16.70 -9.10
CA PHE A 24 35.18 16.28 -8.01
C PHE A 24 35.01 14.82 -7.65
N THR A 25 33.77 14.33 -7.56
CA THR A 25 33.51 12.90 -7.35
C THR A 25 34.19 12.06 -8.44
N ARG A 26 34.13 12.51 -9.71
CA ARG A 26 34.84 11.84 -10.81
C ARG A 26 36.37 11.94 -10.68
N HIS A 27 36.89 13.11 -10.33
CA HIS A 27 38.33 13.27 -10.16
C HIS A 27 38.87 12.38 -9.02
N LEU A 28 38.14 12.28 -7.90
CA LEU A 28 38.49 11.39 -6.80
C LEU A 28 38.49 9.91 -7.23
N THR A 29 37.63 9.47 -8.14
CA THR A 29 37.67 8.08 -8.62
C THR A 29 38.78 7.81 -9.65
N GLN A 30 39.31 8.84 -10.31
CA GLN A 30 40.30 8.70 -11.38
C GLN A 30 41.74 9.00 -10.93
N CYS A 31 41.94 9.91 -9.98
CA CYS A 31 43.26 10.35 -9.55
C CYS A 31 43.75 9.58 -8.30
N ARG A 32 44.76 8.72 -8.47
CA ARG A 32 45.34 7.93 -7.36
C ARG A 32 45.94 8.79 -6.24
N ALA A 33 46.50 9.97 -6.57
CA ALA A 33 47.07 10.87 -5.56
C ALA A 33 45.97 11.41 -4.64
N CYS A 34 44.86 11.90 -5.22
CA CYS A 34 43.71 12.40 -4.47
C CYS A 34 43.01 11.31 -3.65
N GLN A 35 42.93 10.08 -4.15
CA GLN A 35 42.40 8.94 -3.39
C GLN A 35 43.23 8.65 -2.14
N ARG A 36 44.56 8.60 -2.28
CA ARG A 36 45.46 8.33 -1.15
C ARG A 36 45.35 9.41 -0.09
N TYR A 37 45.29 10.67 -0.51
CA TYR A 37 45.10 11.79 0.39
C TYR A 37 43.73 11.74 1.09
N ASP A 38 42.63 11.54 0.34
CA ASP A 38 41.29 11.41 0.93
C ASP A 38 41.24 10.29 1.97
N ALA A 39 41.82 9.12 1.66
CA ALA A 39 41.91 7.99 2.57
C ALA A 39 42.78 8.27 3.82
N ALA A 40 43.88 8.99 3.67
CA ALA A 40 44.72 9.39 4.80
C ALA A 40 43.98 10.35 5.73
N VAL A 41 43.33 11.37 5.18
CA VAL A 41 42.55 12.34 5.95
C VAL A 41 41.35 11.66 6.63
N ARG A 42 40.61 10.78 5.95
CA ARG A 42 39.51 10.02 6.59
C ARG A 42 40.00 9.21 7.78
N ARG A 43 41.14 8.53 7.64
CA ARG A 43 41.74 7.78 8.76
C ARG A 43 42.15 8.69 9.91
N GLY A 44 42.71 9.86 9.63
CA GLY A 44 43.04 10.86 10.64
C GLY A 44 41.81 11.35 11.39
N VAL A 45 40.74 11.69 10.68
CA VAL A 45 39.46 12.12 11.29
C VAL A 45 38.88 11.03 12.17
N LEU A 46 38.84 9.79 11.69
CA LEU A 46 38.35 8.66 12.49
C LEU A 46 39.21 8.42 13.74
N ALA A 47 40.53 8.56 13.65
CA ALA A 47 41.42 8.44 14.80
C ALA A 47 41.17 9.55 15.84
N LEU A 48 40.93 10.79 15.40
CA LEU A 48 40.58 11.90 16.28
C LEU A 48 39.21 11.70 16.93
N GLN A 49 38.24 11.18 16.19
CA GLN A 49 36.90 10.87 16.71
C GLN A 49 36.91 9.71 17.71
N ALA A 50 37.86 8.79 17.58
CA ALA A 50 38.04 7.66 18.51
C ALA A 50 38.73 8.05 19.83
N GLY A 51 39.33 9.25 19.90
CA GLY A 51 39.93 9.78 21.12
C GLY A 51 38.90 10.23 22.16
N ASP A 52 39.37 10.90 23.21
CA ASP A 52 38.50 11.43 24.26
C ASP A 52 37.42 12.35 23.66
N THR A 53 36.17 11.92 23.83
CA THR A 53 35.01 12.67 23.35
C THR A 53 34.94 13.98 24.11
N LEU A 54 35.12 15.11 23.41
CA LEU A 54 34.78 16.43 23.92
C LEU A 54 33.32 16.40 24.36
N ARG A 55 33.09 16.31 25.68
CA ARG A 55 31.74 16.19 26.22
C ARG A 55 31.11 17.59 26.22
N PRO A 56 30.00 17.81 25.49
CA PRO A 56 29.32 19.09 25.58
C PRO A 56 28.80 19.30 27.01
N SER A 57 28.64 20.57 27.42
CA SER A 57 28.04 20.91 28.73
C SER A 57 26.69 20.19 28.89
N ALA A 58 26.33 19.76 30.10
CA ALA A 58 25.09 19.00 30.36
C ALA A 58 23.83 19.66 29.76
N ASP A 59 23.77 20.99 29.77
CA ASP A 59 22.65 21.78 29.25
C ASP A 59 22.72 22.08 27.75
N PHE A 60 23.76 21.63 27.05
CA PHE A 60 23.95 21.95 25.63
C PHE A 60 22.76 21.50 24.79
N ARG A 61 22.28 20.28 25.03
CA ARG A 61 21.16 19.69 24.30
C ARG A 61 19.87 20.50 24.50
N SER A 62 19.56 20.89 25.74
CA SER A 62 18.35 21.68 26.02
C SER A 62 18.43 23.08 25.40
N ARG A 63 19.61 23.72 25.43
CA ARG A 63 19.83 25.01 24.75
C ARG A 63 19.73 24.90 23.23
N LEU A 64 20.28 23.82 22.65
CA LEU A 64 20.24 23.56 21.21
C LEU A 64 18.81 23.33 20.74
N GLU A 65 18.05 22.46 21.40
CA GLU A 65 16.65 22.21 21.05
C GLU A 65 15.80 23.48 21.13
N ARG A 66 15.98 24.28 22.19
CA ARG A 66 15.28 25.55 22.33
C ARG A 66 15.62 26.51 21.19
N ARG A 67 16.87 26.55 20.75
CA ARG A 67 17.31 27.39 19.63
C ARG A 67 16.75 26.91 18.29
N LEU A 68 16.85 25.61 18.01
CA LEU A 68 16.32 25.01 16.80
C LEU A 68 14.80 25.17 16.67
N ARG A 69 14.07 25.12 17.78
CA ARG A 69 12.62 25.42 17.79
C ARG A 69 12.33 26.90 17.50
N ARG A 70 13.14 27.82 18.04
CA ARG A 70 13.01 29.26 17.74
C ARG A 70 13.31 29.58 16.29
N GLU A 71 14.30 28.92 15.71
CA GLU A 71 14.72 29.09 14.31
C GLU A 71 13.83 28.30 13.32
N GLY A 72 12.83 27.55 13.81
CA GLY A 72 11.92 26.77 12.96
C GLY A 72 12.55 25.54 12.29
N LEU A 73 13.79 25.21 12.64
CA LEU A 73 14.56 24.11 12.04
C LEU A 73 14.12 22.73 12.55
N VAL A 74 13.46 22.68 13.72
CA VAL A 74 12.79 21.47 14.21
C VAL A 74 11.29 21.64 14.01
N THR A 75 10.86 21.41 12.77
CA THR A 75 9.46 21.20 12.44
C THR A 75 9.28 19.69 12.24
N GLY A 76 9.02 18.95 13.32
CA GLY A 76 8.35 17.65 13.15
C GLY A 76 7.03 17.89 12.39
N PRO A 77 6.43 16.90 11.71
CA PRO A 77 5.14 17.10 11.05
C PRO A 77 4.09 17.41 12.12
N VAL A 78 3.94 18.69 12.45
CA VAL A 78 2.86 19.20 13.28
C VAL A 78 1.66 19.20 12.34
N LEU A 79 1.05 18.03 12.18
CA LEU A 79 -0.29 17.95 11.63
C LEU A 79 -1.13 18.93 12.44
N PRO A 80 -1.75 19.94 11.80
CA PRO A 80 -2.56 20.92 12.50
C PRO A 80 -3.59 20.16 13.34
N ALA A 81 -3.92 20.64 14.54
CA ALA A 81 -4.80 19.92 15.47
C ALA A 81 -6.09 19.43 14.79
N ARG A 82 -6.61 20.22 13.84
CA ARG A 82 -7.75 19.90 12.97
C ARG A 82 -7.56 18.62 12.12
N ALA A 83 -6.37 18.38 11.59
CA ALA A 83 -6.07 17.19 10.80
C ALA A 83 -6.05 15.91 11.66
N ARG A 84 -5.63 16.00 12.93
CA ARG A 84 -5.69 14.84 13.85
C ARG A 84 -7.12 14.49 14.24
N VAL A 85 -7.95 15.51 14.50
CA VAL A 85 -9.38 15.31 14.79
C VAL A 85 -10.09 14.69 13.57
N ALA A 86 -9.82 15.19 12.36
CA ALA A 86 -10.36 14.61 11.14
C ALA A 86 -9.93 13.15 10.94
N ALA A 87 -8.65 12.84 11.16
CA ALA A 87 -8.16 11.46 11.07
C ALA A 87 -8.82 10.54 12.11
N ALA A 88 -8.99 11.00 13.36
CA ALA A 88 -9.66 10.24 14.40
C ALA A 88 -11.14 9.97 14.05
N LEU A 89 -11.84 10.96 13.50
CA LEU A 89 -13.22 10.79 13.04
C LEU A 89 -13.34 9.79 11.90
N LEU A 90 -12.44 9.84 10.92
CA LEU A 90 -12.44 8.88 9.80
C LEU A 90 -12.23 7.44 10.29
N VAL A 91 -11.31 7.25 11.24
CA VAL A 91 -11.08 5.93 11.86
C VAL A 91 -12.33 5.48 12.63
N ALA A 92 -12.97 6.37 13.40
CA ALA A 92 -14.19 6.03 14.13
C ALA A 92 -15.34 5.63 13.18
N VAL A 93 -15.52 6.35 12.07
CA VAL A 93 -16.52 6.04 11.04
C VAL A 93 -16.22 4.68 10.39
N ALA A 94 -14.96 4.40 10.05
CA ALA A 94 -14.59 3.12 9.46
C ALA A 94 -14.90 1.94 10.41
N VAL A 95 -14.59 2.08 11.70
CA VAL A 95 -14.90 1.07 12.71
C VAL A 95 -16.41 0.87 12.87
N ALA A 96 -17.18 1.97 12.90
CA ALA A 96 -18.64 1.90 13.00
C ALA A 96 -19.28 1.17 11.80
N LEU A 97 -18.80 1.44 10.58
CA LEU A 97 -19.27 0.76 9.37
C LEU A 97 -18.95 -0.73 9.38
N LEU A 98 -17.74 -1.11 9.81
CA LEU A 98 -17.35 -2.51 9.95
C LEU A 98 -18.21 -3.26 10.98
N ALA A 99 -18.52 -2.62 12.11
CA ALA A 99 -19.40 -3.19 13.12
C ALA A 99 -20.83 -3.40 12.58
N LEU A 100 -21.37 -2.42 11.85
CA LEU A 100 -22.71 -2.50 11.26
C LEU A 100 -22.83 -3.64 10.23
N GLU A 101 -21.83 -3.78 9.36
CA GLU A 101 -21.77 -4.88 8.40
C GLU A 101 -21.67 -6.25 9.09
N GLY A 102 -20.92 -6.34 10.20
CA GLY A 102 -20.85 -7.55 11.02
C GLY A 102 -22.21 -7.96 11.58
N VAL A 103 -22.97 -7.01 12.13
CA VAL A 103 -24.32 -7.25 12.69
C VAL A 103 -25.29 -7.72 11.59
N ARG A 104 -25.34 -7.03 10.45
CA ARG A 104 -26.24 -7.39 9.33
C ARG A 104 -26.00 -8.79 8.78
N ARG A 105 -24.72 -9.19 8.65
CA ARG A 105 -24.37 -10.54 8.17
C ARG A 105 -24.81 -11.63 9.16
N HIS A 106 -24.76 -11.34 10.46
CA HIS A 106 -25.20 -12.29 11.49
C HIS A 106 -26.71 -12.54 11.42
N GLU A 107 -27.52 -11.48 11.24
CA GLU A 107 -28.98 -11.60 11.08
C GLU A 107 -29.36 -12.45 9.85
N LEU A 108 -28.67 -12.26 8.72
CA LEU A 108 -28.92 -13.04 7.51
C LEU A 108 -28.54 -14.52 7.67
N ALA A 109 -27.45 -14.80 8.37
CA ALA A 109 -27.02 -16.18 8.65
C ALA A 109 -27.99 -16.92 9.59
N GLN A 110 -28.72 -16.18 10.42
CA GLN A 110 -29.66 -16.71 11.39
C GLN A 110 -31.10 -16.81 10.85
N ALA A 111 -31.34 -16.39 9.60
CA ALA A 111 -32.64 -16.53 8.96
C ALA A 111 -33.05 -18.02 8.93
N PRO A 112 -34.28 -18.38 9.35
CA PRO A 112 -34.72 -19.76 9.38
C PRO A 112 -34.68 -20.37 7.98
N THR A 113 -34.06 -21.54 7.86
CA THR A 113 -34.02 -22.30 6.61
C THR A 113 -35.44 -22.65 6.19
N LEU A 114 -35.95 -21.99 5.15
CA LEU A 114 -37.25 -22.32 4.58
C LEU A 114 -37.20 -23.76 4.03
N PRO A 115 -38.30 -24.53 4.15
CA PRO A 115 -38.37 -25.86 3.56
C PRO A 115 -38.14 -25.77 2.04
N PRO A 116 -37.47 -26.75 1.41
CA PRO A 116 -37.23 -26.73 -0.02
C PRO A 116 -38.56 -26.77 -0.77
N VAL A 117 -38.98 -25.62 -1.30
CA VAL A 117 -40.14 -25.52 -2.19
C VAL A 117 -39.69 -25.93 -3.59
N PRO A 118 -40.42 -26.82 -4.30
CA PRO A 118 -40.12 -27.14 -5.69
C PRO A 118 -40.38 -25.90 -6.55
N PHE A 119 -39.34 -25.13 -6.82
CA PHE A 119 -39.42 -24.01 -7.76
C PHE A 119 -39.45 -24.55 -9.19
N PRO A 120 -40.38 -24.10 -10.05
CA PRO A 120 -40.37 -24.47 -11.46
C PRO A 120 -39.07 -23.95 -12.08
N LYS A 121 -38.27 -24.87 -12.62
CA LYS A 121 -36.99 -24.55 -13.25
C LYS A 121 -37.25 -23.72 -14.52
N PRO A 122 -36.72 -22.49 -14.65
CA PRO A 122 -36.90 -21.73 -15.88
C PRO A 122 -36.18 -22.44 -17.01
N VAL A 123 -36.91 -22.79 -18.07
CA VAL A 123 -36.34 -23.37 -19.29
C VAL A 123 -36.10 -22.24 -20.28
N ALA A 124 -34.84 -21.92 -20.57
CA ALA A 124 -34.50 -20.97 -21.61
C ALA A 124 -34.70 -21.63 -22.97
N GLN A 125 -35.72 -21.21 -23.72
CA GLN A 125 -35.92 -21.66 -25.10
C GLN A 125 -35.12 -20.75 -26.04
N ALA A 126 -34.21 -21.34 -26.83
CA ALA A 126 -33.46 -20.61 -27.84
C ALA A 126 -34.34 -20.38 -29.08
N GLY A 127 -35.07 -19.26 -29.11
CA GLY A 127 -35.79 -18.88 -30.33
C GLY A 127 -36.64 -17.61 -30.25
N VAL A 128 -37.21 -17.27 -29.08
CA VAL A 128 -38.07 -16.08 -28.91
C VAL A 128 -38.17 -15.72 -27.41
N PRO A 129 -38.43 -14.45 -27.05
CA PRO A 129 -38.25 -13.96 -25.68
C PRO A 129 -39.49 -14.25 -24.82
N PHE A 130 -39.80 -15.52 -24.60
CA PHE A 130 -40.73 -15.91 -23.55
C PHE A 130 -40.05 -16.94 -22.65
N VAL A 131 -40.17 -16.73 -21.34
CA VAL A 131 -39.77 -17.71 -20.33
C VAL A 131 -41.01 -18.55 -20.04
N SER A 132 -41.00 -19.83 -20.43
CA SER A 132 -42.04 -20.76 -20.00
C SER A 132 -41.60 -21.47 -18.73
N PHE A 133 -42.53 -21.65 -17.80
CA PHE A 133 -42.32 -22.42 -16.59
C PHE A 133 -42.84 -23.84 -16.83
N GLN A 134 -41.99 -24.84 -16.65
CA GLN A 134 -42.40 -26.23 -16.75
C GLN A 134 -43.15 -26.63 -15.46
N ASP A 135 -44.41 -27.04 -15.59
CA ASP A 135 -45.19 -27.54 -14.47
C ASP A 135 -44.66 -28.93 -14.06
N PRO A 136 -44.15 -29.11 -12.83
CA PRO A 136 -43.55 -30.37 -12.39
C PRO A 136 -44.53 -31.55 -12.37
N ARG A 137 -45.85 -31.31 -12.48
CA ARG A 137 -46.87 -32.38 -12.58
C ARG A 137 -47.10 -32.91 -13.99
N ALA A 138 -46.60 -32.23 -15.02
CA ALA A 138 -46.82 -32.59 -16.44
C ALA A 138 -45.68 -33.39 -17.07
N SER A 139 -44.57 -33.62 -16.36
CA SER A 139 -43.49 -34.48 -16.86
C SER A 139 -43.86 -35.96 -16.73
N VAL A 140 -44.31 -36.57 -17.82
CA VAL A 140 -44.32 -38.05 -17.93
C VAL A 140 -42.92 -38.48 -18.34
N VAL A 141 -42.13 -38.95 -17.37
CA VAL A 141 -40.81 -39.55 -17.62
C VAL A 141 -41.02 -40.97 -18.13
N PHE A 142 -40.91 -41.20 -19.45
CA PHE A 142 -40.72 -42.55 -19.98
C PHE A 142 -39.21 -42.80 -20.16
N GLY A 143 -38.67 -43.74 -19.38
CA GLY A 143 -37.42 -44.43 -19.72
C GLY A 143 -36.10 -43.93 -19.14
N ASN A 144 -36.05 -42.99 -18.19
CA ASN A 144 -34.80 -42.68 -17.46
C ASN A 144 -35.08 -42.19 -16.02
N PRO A 145 -34.67 -42.93 -14.96
CA PRO A 145 -34.93 -42.55 -13.56
C PRO A 145 -34.02 -41.43 -13.04
N ASN A 146 -33.15 -40.85 -13.87
CA ASN A 146 -32.22 -39.80 -13.43
C ASN A 146 -32.76 -38.39 -13.83
N PRO A 147 -33.17 -37.54 -12.87
CA PRO A 147 -33.82 -36.25 -13.15
C PRO A 147 -32.88 -35.16 -13.70
N TYR A 148 -31.58 -35.49 -13.87
CA TYR A 148 -30.55 -34.56 -14.36
C TYR A 148 -30.03 -34.88 -15.77
N GLY A 149 -30.59 -35.88 -16.46
CA GLY A 149 -30.22 -36.18 -17.85
C GLY A 149 -30.83 -35.17 -18.83
N THR A 150 -30.02 -34.64 -19.75
CA THR A 150 -30.50 -33.82 -20.87
C THR A 150 -31.32 -34.68 -21.81
N ALA A 151 -32.64 -34.72 -21.63
CA ALA A 151 -33.54 -35.36 -22.58
C ALA A 151 -33.78 -34.43 -23.77
N PHE A 152 -33.37 -34.87 -24.97
CA PHE A 152 -33.80 -34.23 -26.22
C PHE A 152 -35.24 -34.64 -26.49
N VAL A 153 -36.16 -33.68 -26.42
CA VAL A 153 -37.58 -33.93 -26.71
C VAL A 153 -37.84 -33.62 -28.18
N GLN A 154 -38.27 -34.62 -28.95
CA GLN A 154 -38.71 -34.44 -30.33
C GLN A 154 -40.19 -34.00 -30.33
N PRO A 155 -40.56 -32.91 -31.03
CA PRO A 155 -41.93 -32.43 -31.02
C PRO A 155 -42.85 -33.40 -31.76
N ALA A 156 -44.01 -33.69 -31.17
CA ALA A 156 -45.07 -34.46 -31.82
C ALA A 156 -45.58 -33.70 -33.06
N THR A 157 -45.57 -34.37 -34.21
CA THR A 157 -46.17 -33.83 -35.45
C THR A 157 -47.67 -33.66 -35.25
N ALA A 158 -48.18 -32.46 -35.55
CA ALA A 158 -49.60 -32.17 -35.57
C ALA A 158 -50.30 -33.06 -36.61
N GLY A 159 -51.12 -34.00 -36.14
CA GLY A 159 -52.09 -34.72 -36.96
C GLY A 159 -53.24 -33.79 -37.34
N ARG A 160 -53.70 -33.94 -38.60
CA ARG A 160 -54.74 -33.16 -39.28
C ARG A 160 -55.99 -32.84 -38.47
#